data_AF-J3TWA4-F1
#
_entry.id   AF-J3TWA4-F1
#
_cell.length_a   1.000
_cell.length_b   1.000
_cell.length_c   1.000
_cell.angle_alpha   90.00
_cell.angle_beta   90.00
_cell.angle_gamma   90.00
#
_symmetry.space_group_name_H-M   'P 1'
#
loop_
_entity.id
_entity.type
_entity.pdbx_description
1 polymer ?
#
loop_
_entity_poly.entity_id
_entity_poly.type
_entity_poly.pdbx_seq_one_letter_code
_entity_poly.pdbx_strand_id
1 'polypeptide(L)' 'MNKNTNNKIQNYFLIKRLKKIKFHFINNKNDLKCKIIINKLIFKIKKNINFIKKNM' A
#
# COMPACT_ATOMS: atom_id res chain seq x y z
N MET A 1 -11.10 0.76 -20.55
CA MET A 1 -9.97 1.26 -19.72
C MET A 1 -9.15 0.06 -19.27
N ASN A 2 -7.84 0.01 -19.56
CA ASN A 2 -7.04 -1.20 -19.39
C ASN A 2 -6.88 -1.55 -17.88
N LYS A 3 -7.22 -2.77 -17.47
CA LYS A 3 -7.28 -3.18 -16.04
C LYS A 3 -5.95 -2.98 -15.31
N ASN A 4 -4.84 -3.13 -16.04
CA ASN A 4 -3.49 -2.88 -15.54
C ASN A 4 -3.22 -1.40 -15.21
N THR A 5 -3.79 -0.46 -15.95
CA THR A 5 -3.64 0.98 -15.69
C THR A 5 -4.32 1.38 -14.39
N ASN A 6 -5.51 0.83 -14.13
CA ASN A 6 -6.24 1.06 -12.87
C ASN A 6 -5.47 0.51 -11.66
N ASN A 7 -4.82 -0.65 -11.78
CA ASN A 7 -4.02 -1.22 -10.71
C ASN A 7 -2.77 -0.39 -10.39
N LYS A 8 -2.12 0.20 -11.39
CA LYS A 8 -0.98 1.13 -11.21
C LYS A 8 -1.41 2.39 -10.44
N ILE A 9 -2.52 3.00 -10.83
CA ILE A 9 -3.08 4.20 -10.16
C ILE A 9 -3.47 3.86 -8.71
N GLN A 10 -4.18 2.74 -8.49
CA GLN A 10 -4.51 2.29 -7.14
C GLN A 10 -3.27 2.10 -6.27
N ASN A 11 -2.21 1.48 -6.81
CA ASN A 11 -0.97 1.29 -6.07
C ASN A 11 -0.30 2.62 -5.70
N TYR A 12 -0.31 3.60 -6.60
CA TYR A 12 0.22 4.93 -6.31
C TYR A 12 -0.46 5.56 -5.08
N PHE A 13 -1.80 5.54 -5.03
CA PHE A 13 -2.54 6.06 -3.88
C PHE A 13 -2.27 5.27 -2.59
N LEU A 14 -2.17 3.93 -2.67
CA LEU A 14 -1.83 3.10 -1.52
C LEU A 14 -0.44 3.42 -0.96
N ILE A 15 0.56 3.62 -1.83
CA ILE A 15 1.92 4.02 -1.43
C ILE A 15 1.91 5.42 -0.80
N LYS A 16 1.18 6.38 -1.39
CA LYS A 16 1.04 7.72 -0.84
C LYS A 16 0.43 7.69 0.57
N ARG A 17 -0.59 6.84 0.79
CA ARG A 17 -1.23 6.66 2.10
C ARG A 17 -0.29 5.97 3.10
N LEU A 18 0.45 4.95 2.65
CA LEU A 18 1.44 4.25 3.48
C LEU A 18 2.51 5.21 4.01
N LYS A 19 3.02 6.12 3.18
CA LYS A 19 4.01 7.13 3.61
C LYS A 19 3.48 8.02 4.74
N LYS A 20 2.23 8.51 4.63
CA LYS A 20 1.60 9.34 5.67
C LYS A 20 1.47 8.60 7.00
N ILE A 21 0.98 7.35 6.97
CA ILE A 21 0.75 6.56 8.19
C ILE A 21 2.10 6.14 8.81
N LYS A 22 3.09 5.80 7.98
CA LYS A 22 4.43 5.46 8.45
C LYS A 22 5.09 6.64 9.17
N PHE A 23 4.92 7.86 8.66
CA PHE A 23 5.40 9.08 9.32
C PHE A 23 4.77 9.26 10.71
N HIS A 24 3.43 9.12 10.81
CA HIS A 24 2.76 9.17 12.10
C HIS A 24 3.24 8.07 13.07
N PHE A 25 3.40 6.84 12.58
CA PHE A 25 3.86 5.71 13.39
C PHE A 25 5.30 5.87 13.90
N ILE A 26 6.19 6.51 13.14
CA ILE A 26 7.56 6.79 13.60
C ILE A 26 7.56 7.67 14.86
N ASN A 27 6.62 8.63 14.92
CA ASN A 27 6.47 9.53 16.07
C ASN A 27 5.74 8.84 17.25
N ASN A 28 4.85 7.89 16.96
CA ASN A 28 4.08 7.12 17.95
C ASN A 28 4.27 5.60 17.76
N LYS A 29 5.46 5.09 18.09
CA LYS A 29 5.87 3.70 17.81
C LYS A 29 5.03 2.62 18.50
N ASN A 30 4.28 2.98 19.54
CA ASN A 30 3.43 2.05 20.29
C ASN A 30 1.99 1.96 19.75
N ASP A 31 1.65 2.68 18.69
CA ASP A 31 0.32 2.60 18.08
C ASP A 31 0.14 1.29 17.28
N LEU A 32 -0.42 0.29 17.95
CA LEU A 32 -0.74 -1.01 17.38
C LEU A 32 -1.70 -0.91 16.19
N LYS A 33 -2.64 0.06 16.19
CA LYS A 33 -3.59 0.25 15.08
C LYS A 33 -2.84 0.68 13.82
N CYS A 34 -1.92 1.64 13.96
CA CYS A 34 -1.06 2.06 12.85
C CYS A 34 -0.22 0.91 12.30
N LYS A 35 0.39 0.07 13.16
CA LYS A 35 1.15 -1.11 12.76
C LYS A 35 0.30 -2.09 11.93
N ILE A 36 -0.92 -2.39 12.37
CA ILE A 36 -1.86 -3.25 11.66
C ILE A 36 -2.21 -2.67 10.28
N ILE A 37 -2.50 -1.36 10.22
CA ILE A 37 -2.87 -0.69 8.96
C ILE A 37 -1.70 -0.68 7.97
N ILE A 38 -0.48 -0.40 8.44
CA ILE A 38 0.75 -0.46 7.63
C ILE A 38 0.91 -1.84 7.02
N ASN A 39 0.80 -2.91 7.81
CA ASN A 39 0.92 -4.28 7.32
C ASN A 39 -0.15 -4.62 6.27
N LYS A 40 -1.41 -4.24 6.51
CA LYS A 40 -2.50 -4.43 5.53
C LYS A 40 -2.23 -3.71 4.21
N LEU A 41 -1.73 -2.48 4.27
CA LEU A 41 -1.38 -1.70 3.07
C LEU A 41 -0.23 -2.34 2.30
N ILE A 42 0.84 -2.75 2.98
CA ILE A 42 1.99 -3.43 2.36
C ILE A 42 1.54 -4.71 1.65
N PHE A 43 0.72 -5.54 2.32
CA PHE A 43 0.20 -6.77 1.73
C PHE A 43 -0.60 -6.50 0.46
N LYS A 44 -1.49 -5.49 0.47
CA LYS A 44 -2.31 -5.13 -0.69
C LYS A 44 -1.47 -4.60 -1.86
N ILE A 45 -0.47 -3.76 -1.58
CA ILE A 45 0.48 -3.28 -2.60
C ILE A 45 1.24 -4.44 -3.23
N LYS A 46 1.76 -5.37 -2.41
CA LYS A 46 2.50 -6.55 -2.89
C LYS A 46 1.62 -7.45 -3.76
N LYS A 47 0.37 -7.69 -3.35
CA LYS A 47 -0.62 -8.45 -4.15
C LYS A 47 -0.86 -7.79 -5.51
N ASN A 48 -1.04 -6.48 -5.54
CA ASN A 48 -1.26 -5.74 -6.78
C ASN A 48 -0.03 -5.77 -7.71
N ILE A 49 1.18 -5.62 -7.16
CA ILE A 49 2.42 -5.73 -7.95
C ILE A 49 2.54 -7.12 -8.56
N ASN A 50 2.30 -8.18 -7.77
CA ASN A 50 2.35 -9.55 -8.27
C ASN A 50 1.31 -9.81 -9.36
N PHE A 51 0.09 -9.27 -9.22
CA PHE A 51 -0.94 -9.38 -10.25
C PHE A 51 -0.53 -8.67 -11.55
N ILE A 52 0.04 -7.47 -11.46
CA ILE A 52 0.54 -6.75 -12.63
C ILE A 52 1.68 -7.53 -13.30
N LYS A 53 2.63 -8.07 -12.53
CA LYS A 53 3.74 -8.87 -13.07
C LYS A 53 3.29 -10.14 -13.78
N LYS A 54 2.23 -10.81 -13.29
CA LYS A 54 1.68 -12.02 -13.91
C LYS A 54 0.91 -11.74 -15.21
N ASN A 55 0.41 -10.52 -15.37
CA ASN A 55 -0.43 -10.10 -16.50
C ASN A 55 0.27 -9.07 -17.40
N MET A 56 1.60 -8.96 -17.29
CA MET A 56 2.48 -8.31 -18.26
C MET A 56 3.01 -9.39 -19.19
#